data_AF-A0A2W4T3J4-F1
#
_entry.id   AF-A0A2W4T3J4-F1
#
_cell.length_a   1.000
_cell.length_b   1.000
_cell.length_c   1.000
_cell.angle_alpha   90.00
_cell.angle_beta   90.00
_cell.angle_gamma   90.00
#
_symmetry.space_group_name_H-M   'P 1'
#
loop_
_entity.id
_entity.type
_entity.pdbx_description
1 polymer ?
#
loop_
_entity_poly.entity_id
_entity_poly.type
_entity_poly.pdbx_seq_one_letter_code
_entity_poly.pdbx_strand_id
1 'polypeptide(L)'
;MKPFDSRRWPDQWYAAACAISAVCLVATLFSSYFPSGPIRHVLGQLPLSGENNAAVWFAGMLLLVASLHAFDGFVRFRAAGRARVAQAWLAVAAILLVFCIDETASLHERMPRWLGVGSWLSLLPFGMVLVGLLAVGLHGLWSDATQRSSAKRLGIAFALFATVPVHEFLQQRTQWWGSYSGLRTFLEEGTEMAATLLVLGTAMRNSVIDRDVPSAGRGPLFDAVILYRPAILTAALPIAPLAAYVTAQLPDLDRGRPADSLASIVLTLAALTIARPFLLHLSAPTMQRLALAGVALSMSVGAMALNRSAGPALKLSILAAVFLLFALLWATAQGARHRPLALSAIVLGVLVLLAPRVGPGFLAMNGLMLLLALACFVLAGAPVAEGAEAREKVAVASETPPPAPTEENGAPASRPAGPSL
;
A
#
# COMPACT_ATOMS: atom_id res chain seq x y z
N MET A 1 -15.99 12.71 20.99
CA MET A 1 -14.99 12.73 19.90
C MET A 1 -15.34 13.86 18.95
N LYS A 2 -14.38 14.74 18.60
CA LYS A 2 -14.62 15.71 17.51
C LYS A 2 -14.88 14.93 16.21
N PRO A 3 -15.87 15.32 15.38
CA PRO A 3 -16.07 14.68 14.10
C PRO A 3 -14.80 14.79 13.26
N PHE A 4 -14.41 13.69 12.61
CA PHE A 4 -13.26 13.62 11.72
C PHE A 4 -13.40 14.68 10.63
N ASP A 5 -12.57 15.75 10.68
CA ASP A 5 -12.54 16.75 9.62
C ASP A 5 -11.81 16.17 8.41
N SER A 6 -12.62 15.55 7.57
CA SER A 6 -12.12 14.87 6.41
C SER A 6 -11.46 15.81 5.40
N ARG A 7 -11.64 17.15 5.49
CA ARG A 7 -10.99 18.12 4.57
C ARG A 7 -9.47 18.13 4.72
N ARG A 8 -8.97 17.76 5.89
CA ARG A 8 -7.54 17.75 6.22
C ARG A 8 -6.93 16.35 6.22
N TRP A 9 -7.68 15.33 5.78
CA TRP A 9 -7.22 13.95 5.87
C TRP A 9 -5.87 13.69 5.15
N PRO A 10 -5.57 14.25 3.96
CA PRO A 10 -4.30 14.00 3.30
C PRO A 10 -3.14 14.57 4.11
N ASP A 11 -3.32 15.79 4.64
CA ASP A 11 -2.32 16.46 5.47
C ASP A 11 -2.14 15.74 6.81
N GLN A 12 -3.23 15.30 7.45
CA GLN A 12 -3.21 14.53 8.69
C GLN A 12 -2.55 13.17 8.49
N TRP A 13 -2.85 12.49 7.38
CA TRP A 13 -2.26 11.21 7.04
C TRP A 13 -0.77 11.34 6.75
N TYR A 14 -0.37 12.35 5.96
CA TYR A 14 1.04 12.64 5.69
C TYR A 14 1.79 13.02 6.97
N ALA A 15 1.19 13.84 7.84
CA ALA A 15 1.76 14.18 9.14
C ALA A 15 1.89 12.94 10.05
N ALA A 16 0.90 12.06 10.05
CA ALA A 16 0.96 10.80 10.78
C ALA A 16 2.08 9.89 10.23
N ALA A 17 2.22 9.81 8.91
CA ALA A 17 3.32 9.08 8.27
C ALA A 17 4.68 9.63 8.72
N CYS A 18 4.88 10.95 8.64
CA CYS A 18 6.09 11.61 9.14
C CYS A 18 6.35 11.33 10.64
N ALA A 19 5.30 11.36 11.48
CA ALA A 19 5.45 11.12 12.91
C ALA A 19 5.86 9.68 13.21
N ILE A 20 5.24 8.69 12.55
CA ILE A 20 5.61 7.27 12.70
C ILE A 20 7.03 7.04 12.18
N SER A 21 7.37 7.59 11.01
CA SER A 21 8.74 7.56 10.46
C SER A 21 9.77 8.12 11.44
N ALA A 22 9.49 9.25 12.09
CA ALA A 22 10.37 9.84 13.08
C ALA A 22 10.54 8.93 14.31
N VAL A 23 9.46 8.31 14.80
CA VAL A 23 9.52 7.33 15.89
C VAL A 23 10.39 6.13 15.52
N CYS A 24 10.21 5.58 14.32
CA CYS A 24 11.02 4.47 13.81
C CYS A 24 12.50 4.85 13.69
N LEU A 25 12.81 6.04 13.18
CA LEU A 25 14.19 6.54 13.08
C LEU A 25 14.85 6.72 14.44
N VAL A 26 14.13 7.33 15.39
CA VAL A 26 14.62 7.46 16.77
C VAL A 26 14.88 6.08 17.38
N ALA A 27 13.97 5.12 17.16
CA ALA A 27 14.18 3.74 17.61
C ALA A 27 15.39 3.08 16.92
N THR A 28 15.63 3.32 15.63
CA THR A 28 16.85 2.87 14.92
C THR A 28 18.11 3.33 15.63
N LEU A 29 18.21 4.64 15.93
CA LEU A 29 19.38 5.21 16.61
C LEU A 29 19.61 4.54 17.97
N PHE A 30 18.54 4.44 18.78
CA PHE A 30 18.64 3.92 20.14
C PHE A 30 18.81 2.40 20.23
N SER A 31 18.31 1.63 19.24
CA SER A 31 18.34 0.17 19.29
C SER A 31 19.76 -0.40 19.42
N SER A 32 20.75 0.29 18.85
CA SER A 32 22.17 -0.06 18.95
C SER A 32 22.77 0.04 20.36
N TYR A 33 22.17 0.88 21.22
CA TYR A 33 22.64 1.11 22.59
C TYR A 33 21.98 0.21 23.65
N PHE A 34 20.90 -0.51 23.28
CA PHE A 34 20.16 -1.41 24.17
C PHE A 34 20.08 -2.83 23.60
N PRO A 35 21.20 -3.56 23.50
CA PRO A 35 21.27 -4.85 22.81
C PRO A 35 20.58 -6.02 23.55
N SER A 36 20.21 -5.85 24.82
CA SER A 36 19.66 -6.93 25.67
C SER A 36 18.55 -6.44 26.60
N GLY A 37 17.72 -7.37 27.07
CA GLY A 37 16.66 -7.12 28.06
C GLY A 37 15.25 -7.08 27.46
N PRO A 38 14.20 -6.95 28.30
CA PRO A 38 12.80 -7.01 27.87
C PRO A 38 12.42 -5.88 26.90
N ILE A 39 13.06 -4.72 27.03
CA ILE A 39 12.93 -3.58 26.13
C ILE A 39 13.31 -3.96 24.69
N ARG A 40 14.23 -4.91 24.47
CA ARG A 40 14.64 -5.37 23.14
C ARG A 40 13.48 -5.97 22.33
N HIS A 41 12.51 -6.62 22.97
CA HIS A 41 11.38 -7.22 22.22
C HIS A 41 10.46 -6.16 21.64
N VAL A 42 10.27 -5.05 22.34
CA VAL A 42 9.47 -3.90 21.86
C VAL A 42 10.30 -3.06 20.90
N LEU A 43 11.53 -2.69 21.30
CA LEU A 43 12.45 -1.92 20.45
C LEU A 43 12.92 -2.67 19.22
N GLY A 44 12.79 -4.00 19.17
CA GLY A 44 13.15 -4.80 17.99
C GLY A 44 12.09 -4.74 16.87
N GLN A 45 10.91 -4.19 17.17
CA GLN A 45 9.83 -4.00 16.19
C GLN A 45 9.84 -2.63 15.51
N LEU A 46 10.51 -1.66 16.13
CA LEU A 46 10.53 -0.26 15.73
C LEU A 46 11.77 0.21 14.93
N PRO A 47 12.92 -0.48 14.86
CA PRO A 47 14.08 0.03 14.15
C PRO A 47 13.99 -0.34 12.66
N LEU A 48 14.25 0.63 11.80
CA LEU A 48 14.28 0.45 10.34
C LEU A 48 15.42 -0.45 9.90
N SER A 49 16.55 -0.40 10.62
CA SER A 49 17.71 -1.27 10.38
C SER A 49 17.54 -2.74 10.71
N GLY A 50 16.34 -3.10 11.17
CA GLY A 50 15.98 -4.49 11.37
C GLY A 50 15.44 -5.09 10.09
N GLU A 51 14.93 -6.29 10.22
CA GLU A 51 14.36 -7.05 9.11
C GLU A 51 13.16 -7.82 9.68
N ASN A 52 12.16 -8.07 8.84
CA ASN A 52 10.92 -8.75 9.25
C ASN A 52 10.30 -8.17 10.53
N ASN A 53 10.19 -6.85 10.61
CA ASN A 53 9.64 -6.15 11.77
C ASN A 53 8.57 -5.12 11.36
N ALA A 54 7.91 -4.50 12.34
CA ALA A 54 6.83 -3.55 12.06
C ALA A 54 7.32 -2.25 11.38
N ALA A 55 8.55 -1.80 11.63
CA ALA A 55 9.11 -0.61 11.01
C ALA A 55 9.41 -0.81 9.52
N VAL A 56 10.04 -1.94 9.15
CA VAL A 56 10.28 -2.34 7.75
C VAL A 56 8.96 -2.56 7.02
N TRP A 57 7.97 -3.20 7.67
CA TRP A 57 6.62 -3.27 7.14
C TRP A 57 6.06 -1.88 6.82
N PHE A 58 6.20 -0.94 7.76
CA PHE A 58 5.69 0.42 7.59
C PHE A 58 6.41 1.14 6.43
N ALA A 59 7.74 1.07 6.36
CA ALA A 59 8.53 1.65 5.27
C ALA A 59 8.13 1.09 3.91
N GLY A 60 8.03 -0.24 3.78
CA GLY A 60 7.58 -0.90 2.58
C GLY A 60 6.15 -0.52 2.18
N MET A 61 5.22 -0.48 3.13
CA MET A 61 3.84 -0.08 2.84
C MET A 61 3.70 1.42 2.50
N LEU A 62 4.58 2.30 3.00
CA LEU A 62 4.63 3.69 2.54
C LEU A 62 5.03 3.77 1.05
N LEU A 63 6.02 2.98 0.63
CA LEU A 63 6.42 2.86 -0.78
C LEU A 63 5.28 2.29 -1.64
N LEU A 64 4.55 1.28 -1.13
CA LEU A 64 3.35 0.75 -1.79
C LEU A 64 2.28 1.84 -1.98
N VAL A 65 1.96 2.59 -0.92
CA VAL A 65 0.96 3.66 -0.99
C VAL A 65 1.41 4.77 -1.94
N ALA A 66 2.69 5.14 -1.92
CA ALA A 66 3.27 6.09 -2.88
C ALA A 66 3.17 5.56 -4.33
N SER A 67 3.41 4.27 -4.55
CA SER A 67 3.23 3.60 -5.84
C SER A 67 1.77 3.68 -6.33
N LEU A 68 0.80 3.42 -5.46
CA LEU A 68 -0.62 3.52 -5.80
C LEU A 68 -1.02 4.96 -6.16
N HIS A 69 -0.53 5.95 -5.42
CA HIS A 69 -0.73 7.36 -5.74
C HIS A 69 -0.04 7.78 -7.06
N ALA A 70 1.14 7.25 -7.35
CA ALA A 70 1.78 7.46 -8.66
C ALA A 70 0.93 6.82 -9.78
N PHE A 71 0.37 5.63 -9.55
CA PHE A 71 -0.53 4.97 -10.51
C PHE A 71 -1.83 5.76 -10.75
N ASP A 72 -2.39 6.38 -9.71
CA ASP A 72 -3.51 7.31 -9.88
C ASP A 72 -3.16 8.46 -10.84
N GLY A 73 -1.88 8.88 -10.86
CA GLY A 73 -1.35 9.83 -11.84
C GLY A 73 -1.42 9.28 -13.27
N PHE A 74 -1.01 8.03 -13.47
CA PHE A 74 -1.16 7.36 -14.77
C PHE A 74 -2.63 7.35 -15.23
N VAL A 75 -3.56 6.94 -14.37
CA VAL A 75 -5.00 6.89 -14.70
C VAL A 75 -5.51 8.28 -15.08
N ARG A 76 -5.26 9.28 -14.23
CA ARG A 76 -5.70 10.67 -14.42
C ARG A 76 -5.19 11.26 -15.73
N PHE A 77 -3.89 11.19 -15.99
CA PHE A 77 -3.29 11.84 -17.16
C PHE A 77 -3.57 11.05 -18.45
N ARG A 78 -3.78 9.74 -18.37
CA ARG A 78 -4.25 8.95 -19.51
C ARG A 78 -5.66 9.36 -19.93
N ALA A 79 -6.58 9.52 -18.98
CA ALA A 79 -7.93 9.99 -19.24
C ALA A 79 -7.95 11.41 -19.85
N ALA A 80 -7.00 12.26 -19.45
CA ALA A 80 -6.82 13.61 -19.99
C ALA A 80 -6.07 13.66 -21.35
N GLY A 81 -5.80 12.53 -22.00
CA GLY A 81 -5.09 12.47 -23.29
C GLY A 81 -3.59 12.81 -23.21
N ARG A 82 -3.02 12.95 -22.01
CA ARG A 82 -1.62 13.33 -21.77
C ARG A 82 -0.74 12.09 -21.63
N ALA A 83 -0.65 11.31 -22.71
CA ALA A 83 -0.03 9.99 -22.74
C ALA A 83 1.40 9.96 -22.17
N ARG A 84 2.25 10.93 -22.52
CA ARG A 84 3.65 10.97 -22.03
C ARG A 84 3.74 11.15 -20.51
N VAL A 85 2.93 12.04 -19.94
CA VAL A 85 2.87 12.28 -18.49
C VAL A 85 2.30 11.06 -17.78
N ALA A 86 1.30 10.40 -18.36
CA ALA A 86 0.75 9.17 -17.81
C ALA A 86 1.82 8.07 -17.73
N GLN A 87 2.55 7.82 -18.81
CA GLN A 87 3.62 6.82 -18.84
C GLN A 87 4.76 7.16 -17.86
N ALA A 88 5.06 8.44 -17.68
CA ALA A 88 6.04 8.88 -16.69
C ALA A 88 5.62 8.51 -15.25
N TRP A 89 4.36 8.73 -14.90
CA TRP A 89 3.82 8.33 -13.61
C TRP A 89 3.72 6.80 -13.43
N LEU A 90 3.45 6.06 -14.51
CA LEU A 90 3.48 4.60 -14.49
C LEU A 90 4.90 4.07 -14.21
N ALA A 91 5.93 4.68 -14.82
CA ALA A 91 7.33 4.34 -14.56
C ALA A 91 7.69 4.60 -13.09
N VAL A 92 7.28 5.74 -12.52
CA VAL A 92 7.48 6.05 -11.09
C VAL A 92 6.75 5.03 -10.20
N ALA A 93 5.51 4.68 -10.52
CA ALA A 93 4.75 3.67 -9.78
C ALA A 93 5.45 2.31 -9.78
N ALA A 94 5.98 1.88 -10.93
CA ALA A 94 6.71 0.63 -11.07
C ALA A 94 8.00 0.61 -10.23
N ILE A 95 8.79 1.69 -10.26
CA ILE A 95 10.00 1.81 -9.43
C ILE A 95 9.66 1.67 -7.94
N LEU A 96 8.63 2.38 -7.47
CA LEU A 96 8.23 2.36 -6.06
C LEU A 96 7.67 1.01 -5.62
N LEU A 97 7.00 0.29 -6.52
CA LEU A 97 6.56 -1.08 -6.25
C LEU A 97 7.77 -2.01 -6.11
N VAL A 98 8.80 -1.86 -6.96
CA VAL A 98 10.05 -2.62 -6.83
C VAL A 98 10.73 -2.31 -5.51
N PHE A 99 10.85 -1.04 -5.12
CA PHE A 99 11.41 -0.66 -3.81
C PHE A 99 10.60 -1.22 -2.64
N CYS A 100 9.26 -1.19 -2.70
CA CYS A 100 8.41 -1.82 -1.69
C CYS A 100 8.70 -3.32 -1.54
N ILE A 101 8.83 -4.03 -2.66
CA ILE A 101 9.10 -5.47 -2.65
C ILE A 101 10.51 -5.72 -2.11
N ASP A 102 11.50 -4.94 -2.54
CA ASP A 102 12.88 -5.08 -2.10
C ASP A 102 13.03 -4.82 -0.60
N GLU A 103 12.45 -3.74 -0.09
CA GLU A 103 12.40 -3.40 1.34
C GLU A 103 11.81 -4.53 2.19
N THR A 104 10.75 -5.18 1.69
CA THR A 104 10.00 -6.17 2.49
C THR A 104 10.43 -7.62 2.25
N ALA A 105 11.11 -7.90 1.13
CA ALA A 105 11.57 -9.23 0.75
C ALA A 105 13.11 -9.36 0.71
N SER A 106 13.85 -8.27 0.96
CA SER A 106 15.32 -8.24 1.00
C SER A 106 15.92 -8.82 -0.29
N LEU A 107 15.42 -8.39 -1.46
CA LEU A 107 15.77 -9.02 -2.74
C LEU A 107 17.22 -8.72 -3.13
N HIS A 108 17.66 -7.46 -3.01
CA HIS A 108 18.99 -7.03 -3.42
C HIS A 108 20.10 -7.72 -2.61
N GLU A 109 19.85 -8.04 -1.35
CA GLU A 109 20.79 -8.75 -0.48
C GLU A 109 20.87 -10.25 -0.80
N ARG A 110 19.86 -10.78 -1.49
CA ARG A 110 19.76 -12.19 -1.91
C ARG A 110 20.32 -12.42 -3.32
N MET A 111 20.35 -11.40 -4.17
CA MET A 111 20.90 -11.46 -5.54
C MET A 111 22.31 -12.07 -5.64
N PRO A 112 23.30 -11.70 -4.80
CA PRO A 112 24.66 -12.20 -4.96
C PRO A 112 24.72 -13.72 -4.77
N ARG A 113 23.90 -14.24 -3.85
CA ARG A 113 23.79 -15.68 -3.58
C ARG A 113 23.10 -16.43 -4.72
N TRP A 114 22.08 -15.84 -5.33
CA TRP A 114 21.35 -16.47 -6.46
C TRP A 114 22.16 -16.50 -7.74
N LEU A 115 22.89 -15.42 -8.04
CA LEU A 115 23.64 -15.29 -9.29
C LEU A 115 25.07 -15.81 -9.17
N GLY A 116 25.58 -16.05 -7.96
CA GLY A 116 26.94 -16.54 -7.74
C GLY A 116 28.02 -15.52 -8.14
N VAL A 117 27.68 -14.23 -8.16
CA VAL A 117 28.59 -13.12 -8.52
C VAL A 117 28.65 -12.08 -7.39
N GLY A 118 29.67 -11.21 -7.44
CA GLY A 118 29.82 -10.13 -6.46
C GLY A 118 28.61 -9.20 -6.38
N SER A 119 28.35 -8.63 -5.20
CA SER A 119 27.10 -7.93 -4.92
C SER A 119 26.79 -6.80 -5.90
N TRP A 120 27.77 -5.98 -6.24
CA TRP A 120 27.63 -4.90 -7.23
C TRP A 120 27.28 -5.39 -8.64
N LEU A 121 27.91 -6.49 -9.09
CA LEU A 121 27.62 -7.06 -10.41
C LEU A 121 26.22 -7.67 -10.45
N SER A 122 25.76 -8.25 -9.33
CA SER A 122 24.42 -8.85 -9.22
C SER A 122 23.29 -7.80 -9.33
N LEU A 123 23.55 -6.56 -8.89
CA LEU A 123 22.57 -5.48 -8.86
C LEU A 123 22.58 -4.60 -10.10
N LEU A 124 23.68 -4.58 -10.86
CA LEU A 124 23.87 -3.68 -12.00
C LEU A 124 22.75 -3.78 -13.07
N PRO A 125 22.28 -4.96 -13.50
CA PRO A 125 21.17 -5.07 -14.45
C PRO A 125 19.88 -4.41 -13.94
N PHE A 126 19.54 -4.63 -12.67
CA PHE A 126 18.36 -4.05 -12.04
C PHE A 126 18.50 -2.54 -11.89
N GLY A 127 19.67 -2.06 -11.45
CA GLY A 127 19.99 -0.64 -11.36
C GLY A 127 19.85 0.07 -12.71
N MET A 128 20.34 -0.53 -13.81
CA MET A 128 20.20 0.06 -15.15
C MET A 128 18.73 0.19 -15.58
N VAL A 129 17.91 -0.83 -15.31
CA VAL A 129 16.46 -0.77 -15.61
C VAL A 129 15.79 0.32 -14.80
N LEU A 130 16.08 0.42 -13.50
CA LEU A 130 15.51 1.44 -12.62
C LEU A 130 15.95 2.85 -13.03
N VAL A 131 17.21 3.05 -13.39
CA VAL A 131 17.73 4.34 -13.92
C VAL A 131 17.06 4.69 -15.25
N GLY A 132 16.87 3.72 -16.14
CA GLY A 132 16.15 3.93 -17.40
C GLY A 132 14.69 4.35 -17.18
N LEU A 133 13.97 3.65 -16.31
CA LEU A 133 12.61 4.02 -15.92
C LEU A 133 12.55 5.41 -15.27
N LEU A 134 13.53 5.73 -14.42
CA LEU A 134 13.62 7.04 -13.77
C LEU A 134 13.87 8.15 -14.79
N ALA A 135 14.78 7.93 -15.75
CA ALA A 135 15.06 8.88 -16.82
C ALA A 135 13.81 9.14 -17.67
N VAL A 136 13.08 8.09 -18.05
CA VAL A 136 11.80 8.20 -18.76
C VAL A 136 10.77 8.96 -17.93
N GLY A 137 10.65 8.63 -16.63
CA GLY A 137 9.76 9.30 -15.69
C GLY A 137 10.05 10.79 -15.55
N LEU A 138 11.28 11.15 -15.20
CA LEU A 138 11.68 12.54 -15.01
C LEU A 138 11.58 13.34 -16.31
N HIS A 139 12.02 12.77 -17.44
CA HIS A 139 11.91 13.44 -18.74
C HIS A 139 10.46 13.70 -19.12
N GLY A 140 9.59 12.69 -18.97
CA GLY A 140 8.17 12.81 -19.29
C GLY A 140 7.48 13.88 -18.43
N LEU A 141 7.75 13.92 -17.13
CA LEU A 141 7.22 14.95 -16.23
C LEU A 141 7.82 16.34 -16.49
N TRP A 142 9.11 16.44 -16.83
CA TRP A 142 9.78 17.71 -17.11
C TRP A 142 9.29 18.36 -18.40
N SER A 143 8.95 17.54 -19.39
CA SER A 143 8.45 17.98 -20.69
C SER A 143 7.09 18.70 -20.60
N ASP A 144 6.38 18.57 -19.47
CA ASP A 144 5.12 19.23 -19.23
C ASP A 144 5.24 20.31 -18.16
N ALA A 145 4.90 21.56 -18.50
CA ALA A 145 5.05 22.71 -17.62
C ALA A 145 4.32 22.54 -16.26
N THR A 146 3.16 21.86 -16.27
CA THR A 146 2.36 21.64 -15.04
C THR A 146 2.97 20.59 -14.10
N GLN A 147 3.89 19.76 -14.59
CA GLN A 147 4.50 18.66 -13.84
C GLN A 147 5.98 18.88 -13.50
N ARG A 148 6.60 19.98 -13.95
CA ARG A 148 8.00 20.31 -13.63
C ARG A 148 8.30 20.36 -12.14
N SER A 149 7.36 20.85 -11.32
CA SER A 149 7.56 20.84 -9.86
C SER A 149 7.59 19.41 -9.30
N SER A 150 6.78 18.49 -9.84
CA SER A 150 6.81 17.08 -9.45
C SER A 150 8.13 16.43 -9.88
N ALA A 151 8.58 16.70 -11.11
CA ALA A 151 9.86 16.24 -11.63
C ALA A 151 11.05 16.67 -10.74
N LYS A 152 11.09 17.95 -10.31
CA LYS A 152 12.14 18.45 -9.40
C LYS A 152 12.16 17.69 -8.07
N ARG A 153 10.99 17.53 -7.43
CA ARG A 153 10.87 16.87 -6.12
C ARG A 153 11.22 15.39 -6.20
N LEU A 154 10.75 14.70 -7.23
CA LEU A 154 11.12 13.31 -7.49
C LEU A 154 12.61 13.19 -7.79
N GLY A 155 13.19 14.10 -8.58
CA GLY A 155 14.63 14.13 -8.84
C GLY A 155 15.46 14.24 -7.56
N ILE A 156 15.06 15.12 -6.63
CA ILE A 156 15.69 15.23 -5.30
C ILE A 156 15.50 13.94 -4.51
N ALA A 157 14.29 13.39 -4.46
CA ALA A 157 14.03 12.17 -3.69
C ALA A 157 14.79 10.95 -4.22
N PHE A 158 14.86 10.75 -5.53
CA PHE A 158 15.64 9.67 -6.14
C PHE A 158 17.15 9.92 -6.02
N ALA A 159 17.61 11.17 -6.01
CA ALA A 159 19.00 11.47 -5.68
C ALA A 159 19.33 11.06 -4.24
N LEU A 160 18.41 11.28 -3.28
CA LEU A 160 18.57 10.80 -1.91
C LEU A 160 18.63 9.27 -1.85
N PHE A 161 17.71 8.55 -2.52
CA PHE A 161 17.80 7.07 -2.62
C PHE A 161 19.15 6.61 -3.20
N ALA A 162 19.65 7.29 -4.23
CA ALA A 162 20.92 6.94 -4.85
C ALA A 162 22.14 7.14 -3.93
N THR A 163 22.02 7.91 -2.83
CA THR A 163 23.10 8.03 -1.84
C THR A 163 23.24 6.81 -0.94
N VAL A 164 22.22 5.97 -0.81
CA VAL A 164 22.21 4.86 0.15
C VAL A 164 23.18 3.74 -0.26
N PRO A 165 23.20 3.27 -1.52
CA PRO A 165 24.24 2.34 -1.96
C PRO A 165 25.66 2.92 -1.82
N VAL A 166 25.81 4.26 -1.91
CA VAL A 166 27.11 4.93 -1.68
C VAL A 166 27.49 4.86 -0.20
N HIS A 167 26.53 5.06 0.72
CA HIS A 167 26.76 4.87 2.15
C HIS A 167 27.18 3.42 2.46
N GLU A 168 26.50 2.44 1.88
CA GLU A 168 26.83 1.02 2.03
C GLU A 168 28.24 0.71 1.47
N PHE A 169 28.56 1.22 0.29
CA PHE A 169 29.89 1.07 -0.31
C PHE A 169 30.99 1.63 0.59
N LEU A 170 30.81 2.85 1.10
CA LEU A 170 31.76 3.50 1.98
C LEU A 170 31.91 2.73 3.31
N GLN A 171 30.83 2.17 3.85
CA GLN A 171 30.87 1.31 5.03
C GLN A 171 31.75 0.08 4.79
N GLN A 172 31.53 -0.63 3.69
CA GLN A 172 32.30 -1.84 3.35
C GLN A 172 33.80 -1.55 3.18
N ARG A 173 34.17 -0.32 2.76
CA ARG A 173 35.56 0.04 2.44
C ARG A 173 36.34 0.67 3.58
N THR A 174 35.71 1.46 4.43
CA THR A 174 36.45 2.36 5.33
C THR A 174 36.52 1.89 6.79
N GLN A 175 35.71 0.90 7.20
CA GLN A 175 35.57 0.44 8.61
C GLN A 175 35.37 1.58 9.64
N TRP A 176 35.08 2.80 9.18
CA TRP A 176 35.33 4.06 9.90
C TRP A 176 34.40 4.27 11.10
N TRP A 177 33.37 3.44 11.25
CA TRP A 177 32.22 3.77 12.09
C TRP A 177 32.15 3.08 13.44
N GLY A 178 33.12 2.24 13.82
CA GLY A 178 33.31 1.65 15.17
C GLY A 178 32.11 1.77 16.14
N SER A 179 32.20 2.68 17.11
CA SER A 179 31.17 2.97 18.13
C SER A 179 30.00 3.85 17.66
N TYR A 180 30.04 4.37 16.44
CA TYR A 180 29.02 5.24 15.83
C TYR A 180 28.11 4.50 14.83
N SER A 181 28.07 3.16 14.89
CA SER A 181 27.26 2.33 14.01
C SER A 181 25.77 2.73 14.03
N GLY A 182 25.23 3.05 15.20
CA GLY A 182 23.84 3.52 15.36
C GLY A 182 23.55 4.85 14.64
N LEU A 183 24.48 5.83 14.71
CA LEU A 183 24.33 7.11 14.01
C LEU A 183 24.40 6.93 12.50
N ARG A 184 25.34 6.10 12.03
CA ARG A 184 25.49 5.79 10.61
C ARG A 184 24.22 5.18 10.05
N THR A 185 23.71 4.14 10.72
CA THR A 185 22.47 3.47 10.32
C THR A 185 21.28 4.42 10.42
N PHE A 186 21.20 5.27 11.45
CA PHE A 186 20.20 6.35 11.49
C PHE A 186 20.24 7.27 10.27
N LEU A 187 21.43 7.63 9.78
CA LEU A 187 21.57 8.48 8.59
C LEU A 187 21.19 7.75 7.30
N GLU A 188 21.58 6.49 7.16
CA GLU A 188 21.22 5.62 6.03
C GLU A 188 19.69 5.46 5.93
N GLU A 189 19.07 4.91 6.97
CA GLU A 189 17.62 4.71 7.08
C GLU A 189 16.86 6.05 7.02
N GLY A 190 17.43 7.10 7.62
CA GLY A 190 16.86 8.44 7.63
C GLY A 190 16.80 9.06 6.24
N THR A 191 17.81 8.79 5.42
CA THR A 191 17.87 9.28 4.04
C THR A 191 16.83 8.57 3.17
N GLU A 192 16.68 7.25 3.31
CA GLU A 192 15.65 6.47 2.63
C GLU A 192 14.24 6.88 3.04
N MET A 193 14.01 7.08 4.33
CA MET A 193 12.72 7.48 4.85
C MET A 193 12.36 8.91 4.39
N ALA A 194 13.32 9.83 4.40
CA ALA A 194 13.12 11.19 3.87
C ALA A 194 12.81 11.17 2.36
N ALA A 195 13.51 10.34 1.58
CA ALA A 195 13.24 10.15 0.16
C ALA A 195 11.82 9.59 -0.06
N THR A 196 11.44 8.56 0.70
CA THR A 196 10.12 7.93 0.66
C THR A 196 9.01 8.93 0.93
N LEU A 197 9.13 9.74 2.00
CA LEU A 197 8.15 10.78 2.35
C LEU A 197 8.07 11.87 1.28
N LEU A 198 9.21 12.30 0.70
CA LEU A 198 9.22 13.27 -0.41
C LEU A 198 8.51 12.75 -1.66
N VAL A 199 8.74 11.48 -2.03
CA VAL A 199 8.03 10.85 -3.15
C VAL A 199 6.54 10.76 -2.83
N LEU A 200 6.18 10.27 -1.65
CA LEU A 200 4.81 10.11 -1.21
C LEU A 200 4.04 11.44 -1.26
N GLY A 201 4.56 12.50 -0.63
CA GLY A 201 3.93 13.82 -0.65
C GLY A 201 3.83 14.43 -2.05
N THR A 202 4.71 14.02 -2.97
CA THR A 202 4.61 14.41 -4.39
C THR A 202 3.55 13.60 -5.13
N ALA A 203 3.51 12.28 -4.93
CA ALA A 203 2.58 11.36 -5.59
C ALA A 203 1.13 11.55 -5.12
N MET A 204 0.90 11.85 -3.83
CA MET A 204 -0.44 12.08 -3.27
C MET A 204 -1.25 13.15 -4.02
N ARG A 205 -0.57 14.10 -4.68
CA ARG A 205 -1.21 15.15 -5.51
C ARG A 205 -1.92 14.62 -6.76
N ASN A 206 -1.61 13.38 -7.15
CA ASN A 206 -2.27 12.72 -8.26
C ASN A 206 -3.67 12.23 -7.90
N SER A 207 -3.89 11.91 -6.62
CA SER A 207 -5.20 11.49 -6.14
C SER A 207 -6.04 12.71 -5.83
N VAL A 208 -7.01 12.99 -6.70
CA VAL A 208 -7.83 14.20 -6.61
C VAL A 208 -9.12 13.87 -5.86
N ILE A 209 -9.22 14.37 -4.62
CA ILE A 209 -10.47 14.34 -3.85
C ILE A 209 -11.04 15.74 -3.91
N ASP A 210 -11.55 16.11 -5.08
CA ASP A 210 -12.29 17.35 -5.22
C ASP A 210 -13.70 17.14 -4.68
N ARG A 211 -14.07 17.94 -3.66
CA ARG A 211 -15.30 17.75 -2.88
C ARG A 211 -16.48 18.47 -3.49
N ASP A 212 -16.21 19.50 -4.27
CA ASP A 212 -17.23 20.36 -4.88
C ASP A 212 -17.72 19.77 -6.21
N VAL A 213 -17.05 18.71 -6.68
CA VAL A 213 -17.46 17.94 -7.86
C VAL A 213 -18.37 16.78 -7.40
N PRO A 214 -19.56 16.61 -8.01
CA PRO A 214 -20.42 15.45 -7.78
C PRO A 214 -19.65 14.13 -7.90
N SER A 215 -20.14 13.06 -7.25
CA SER A 215 -19.47 11.74 -7.19
C SER A 215 -19.01 11.18 -8.55
N ALA A 216 -19.65 11.57 -9.65
CA ALA A 216 -19.28 11.22 -11.02
C ALA A 216 -18.00 11.90 -11.55
N GLY A 217 -17.43 12.88 -10.84
CA GLY A 217 -16.21 13.61 -11.24
C GLY A 217 -15.10 13.64 -10.19
N ARG A 218 -15.19 12.83 -9.12
CA ARG A 218 -14.08 12.66 -8.16
C ARG A 218 -12.93 11.94 -8.86
N GLY A 219 -11.70 12.44 -8.70
CA GLY A 219 -10.53 11.85 -9.34
C GLY A 219 -10.09 10.52 -8.69
N PRO A 220 -9.06 9.89 -9.25
CA PRO A 220 -8.65 8.56 -8.85
C PRO A 220 -8.15 8.54 -7.40
N LEU A 221 -8.47 7.47 -6.66
CA LEU A 221 -7.86 7.19 -5.35
C LEU A 221 -7.68 5.68 -5.22
N PHE A 222 -6.44 5.22 -5.31
CA PHE A 222 -6.11 3.79 -5.30
C PHE A 222 -6.87 3.03 -6.39
N ASP A 223 -7.06 3.65 -7.56
CA ASP A 223 -7.86 3.11 -8.65
C ASP A 223 -7.26 1.81 -9.19
N ALA A 224 -5.93 1.66 -9.10
CA ALA A 224 -5.22 0.42 -9.38
C ALA A 224 -5.89 -0.80 -8.71
N VAL A 225 -6.25 -0.65 -7.43
CA VAL A 225 -6.74 -1.74 -6.57
C VAL A 225 -8.11 -2.23 -7.00
N ILE A 226 -8.93 -1.34 -7.59
CA ILE A 226 -10.29 -1.66 -8.03
C ILE A 226 -10.30 -2.06 -9.50
N LEU A 227 -9.74 -1.23 -10.38
CA LEU A 227 -9.75 -1.43 -11.83
C LEU A 227 -9.03 -2.72 -12.23
N TYR A 228 -7.90 -3.02 -11.56
CA TYR A 228 -7.06 -4.17 -11.89
C TYR A 228 -7.24 -5.31 -10.90
N ARG A 229 -8.27 -5.27 -10.05
CA ARG A 229 -8.52 -6.32 -9.06
C ARG A 229 -8.53 -7.74 -9.64
N PRO A 230 -9.22 -8.01 -10.77
CA PRO A 230 -9.17 -9.34 -11.37
C PRO A 230 -7.77 -9.71 -11.83
N ALA A 231 -7.03 -8.77 -12.42
CA ALA A 231 -5.65 -8.99 -12.85
C ALA A 231 -4.71 -9.25 -11.65
N ILE A 232 -4.86 -8.52 -10.55
CA ILE A 232 -4.10 -8.74 -9.31
C ILE A 232 -4.39 -10.14 -8.76
N LEU A 233 -5.65 -10.55 -8.68
CA LEU A 233 -6.03 -11.89 -8.21
C LEU A 233 -5.49 -12.99 -9.13
N THR A 234 -5.67 -12.83 -10.45
CA THR A 234 -5.19 -13.78 -11.45
C THR A 234 -3.68 -13.89 -11.47
N ALA A 235 -2.95 -12.78 -11.30
CA ALA A 235 -1.49 -12.78 -11.22
C ALA A 235 -1.00 -13.37 -9.88
N ALA A 236 -1.70 -13.10 -8.78
CA ALA A 236 -1.31 -13.61 -7.48
C ALA A 236 -1.46 -15.14 -7.35
N LEU A 237 -2.41 -15.76 -8.08
CA LEU A 237 -2.59 -17.22 -8.08
C LEU A 237 -1.33 -18.02 -8.47
N PRO A 238 -0.65 -17.74 -9.60
CA PRO A 238 0.61 -18.41 -9.96
C PRO A 238 1.83 -17.85 -9.21
N ILE A 239 1.83 -16.57 -8.83
CA ILE A 239 2.95 -15.98 -8.07
C ILE A 239 2.99 -16.56 -6.65
N ALA A 240 1.85 -16.91 -6.07
CA ALA A 240 1.76 -17.44 -4.72
C ALA A 240 2.59 -18.70 -4.46
N PRO A 241 2.40 -19.80 -5.22
CA PRO A 241 3.21 -21.00 -5.05
C PRO A 241 4.68 -20.76 -5.37
N LEU A 242 4.99 -19.88 -6.35
CA LEU A 242 6.37 -19.50 -6.67
C LEU A 242 7.03 -18.75 -5.50
N ALA A 243 6.36 -17.75 -4.93
CA ALA A 243 6.86 -16.98 -3.80
C ALA A 243 7.06 -17.88 -2.56
N ALA A 244 6.13 -18.81 -2.31
CA ALA A 244 6.27 -19.81 -1.26
C ALA A 244 7.47 -20.74 -1.50
N TYR A 245 7.66 -21.20 -2.75
CA TYR A 245 8.81 -22.02 -3.16
C TYR A 245 10.13 -21.30 -2.96
N VAL A 246 10.25 -20.08 -3.50
CA VAL A 246 11.45 -19.24 -3.36
C VAL A 246 11.74 -18.97 -1.87
N THR A 247 10.71 -18.68 -1.08
CA THR A 247 10.86 -18.50 0.37
C THR A 247 11.36 -19.77 1.06
N ALA A 248 10.88 -20.95 0.66
CA ALA A 248 11.33 -22.22 1.21
C ALA A 248 12.79 -22.56 0.88
N GLN A 249 13.29 -22.11 -0.27
CA GLN A 249 14.70 -22.22 -0.64
C GLN A 249 15.60 -21.20 0.11
N LEU A 250 15.00 -20.30 0.88
CA LEU A 250 15.67 -19.21 1.58
C LEU A 250 15.36 -19.24 3.09
N PRO A 251 15.90 -20.22 3.84
CA PRO A 251 15.58 -20.40 5.25
C PRO A 251 16.15 -19.30 6.18
N ASP A 252 16.72 -18.22 5.64
CA ASP A 252 17.21 -17.08 6.39
C ASP A 252 16.03 -16.40 7.13
N LEU A 253 15.93 -16.66 8.44
CA LEU A 253 14.86 -16.14 9.28
C LEU A 253 15.04 -14.64 9.62
N ASP A 254 16.26 -14.13 9.44
CA ASP A 254 16.64 -12.76 9.80
C ASP A 254 16.47 -11.76 8.66
N ARG A 255 16.07 -12.18 7.46
CA ARG A 255 15.85 -11.31 6.29
C ARG A 255 14.43 -11.37 5.75
N GLY A 256 13.96 -10.29 5.12
CA GLY A 256 12.68 -10.22 4.41
C GLY A 256 12.39 -11.46 3.53
N ARG A 257 11.14 -11.92 3.49
CA ARG A 257 10.74 -13.13 2.74
C ARG A 257 9.73 -12.80 1.64
N PRO A 258 9.90 -13.30 0.42
CA PRO A 258 8.99 -13.01 -0.69
C PRO A 258 7.52 -13.36 -0.43
N ALA A 259 7.23 -14.52 0.18
CA ALA A 259 5.86 -14.91 0.49
C ALA A 259 5.20 -14.01 1.54
N ASP A 260 5.99 -13.56 2.52
CA ASP A 260 5.57 -12.66 3.60
C ASP A 260 5.30 -11.25 3.10
N SER A 261 6.22 -10.73 2.26
CA SER A 261 6.06 -9.48 1.53
C SER A 261 4.77 -9.49 0.69
N LEU A 262 4.56 -10.52 -0.12
CA LEU A 262 3.37 -10.59 -0.97
C LEU A 262 2.07 -10.69 -0.16
N ALA A 263 2.04 -11.50 0.89
CA ALA A 263 0.87 -11.58 1.77
C ALA A 263 0.58 -10.24 2.45
N SER A 264 1.62 -9.57 2.94
CA SER A 264 1.55 -8.24 3.54
C SER A 264 0.98 -7.19 2.58
N ILE A 265 1.50 -7.13 1.34
CA ILE A 265 1.00 -6.24 0.28
C ILE A 265 -0.48 -6.51 0.03
N VAL A 266 -0.88 -7.77 -0.21
CA VAL A 266 -2.28 -8.12 -0.51
C VAL A 266 -3.22 -7.76 0.64
N LEU A 267 -2.80 -7.96 1.89
CA LEU A 267 -3.57 -7.58 3.08
C LEU A 267 -3.70 -6.06 3.23
N THR A 268 -2.65 -5.30 2.89
CA THR A 268 -2.71 -3.84 2.83
C THR A 268 -3.67 -3.37 1.74
N LEU A 269 -3.63 -3.99 0.55
CA LEU A 269 -4.58 -3.71 -0.53
C LEU A 269 -6.03 -4.02 -0.11
N ALA A 270 -6.25 -5.09 0.66
CA ALA A 270 -7.56 -5.40 1.24
C ALA A 270 -8.03 -4.31 2.22
N ALA A 271 -7.16 -3.87 3.14
CA ALA A 271 -7.47 -2.78 4.06
C ALA A 271 -7.80 -1.47 3.33
N LEU A 272 -7.01 -1.11 2.30
CA LEU A 272 -7.26 0.07 1.47
C LEU A 272 -8.58 -0.05 0.69
N THR A 273 -8.92 -1.24 0.18
CA THR A 273 -10.20 -1.49 -0.50
C THR A 273 -11.38 -1.22 0.42
N ILE A 274 -11.30 -1.67 1.67
CA ILE A 274 -12.35 -1.45 2.69
C ILE A 274 -12.43 0.03 3.07
N ALA A 275 -11.29 0.71 3.21
CA ALA A 275 -11.21 2.10 3.65
C ALA A 275 -11.57 3.12 2.55
N ARG A 276 -11.34 2.78 1.27
CA ARG A 276 -11.47 3.68 0.11
C ARG A 276 -12.80 4.45 0.06
N PRO A 277 -13.99 3.85 0.29
CA PRO A 277 -15.26 4.59 0.25
C PRO A 277 -15.32 5.76 1.26
N PHE A 278 -14.67 5.62 2.42
CA PHE A 278 -14.61 6.69 3.43
C PHE A 278 -13.62 7.77 3.03
N LEU A 279 -12.47 7.36 2.49
CA LEU A 279 -11.44 8.29 2.02
C LEU A 279 -11.98 9.16 0.87
N LEU A 280 -12.83 8.58 0.02
CA LEU A 280 -13.53 9.29 -1.05
C LEU A 280 -14.78 10.04 -0.61
N HIS A 281 -15.19 10.03 0.67
CA HIS A 281 -16.45 10.64 1.16
C HIS A 281 -17.69 10.11 0.43
N LEU A 282 -17.69 8.85 0.02
CA LEU A 282 -18.85 8.18 -0.58
C LEU A 282 -19.79 7.63 0.49
N SER A 283 -19.27 7.38 1.69
CA SER A 283 -20.02 6.87 2.84
C SER A 283 -19.35 7.31 4.15
N ALA A 284 -20.12 7.46 5.23
CA ALA A 284 -19.55 7.64 6.56
C ALA A 284 -18.83 6.36 7.04
N PRO A 285 -17.71 6.46 7.77
CA PRO A 285 -17.06 5.30 8.34
C PRO A 285 -17.92 4.66 9.42
N THR A 286 -18.26 3.38 9.25
CA THR A 286 -18.89 2.58 10.30
C THR A 286 -17.82 1.90 11.14
N MET A 287 -18.08 1.70 12.44
CA MET A 287 -17.13 1.03 13.34
C MET A 287 -16.75 -0.36 12.85
N GLN A 288 -17.70 -1.08 12.26
CA GLN A 288 -17.46 -2.41 11.71
C GLN A 288 -16.49 -2.40 10.53
N ARG A 289 -16.64 -1.47 9.57
CA ARG A 289 -15.71 -1.39 8.44
C ARG A 289 -14.34 -0.84 8.83
N LEU A 290 -14.29 0.06 9.82
CA LEU A 290 -13.02 0.46 10.44
C LEU A 290 -12.33 -0.73 11.12
N ALA A 291 -13.09 -1.57 11.83
CA ALA A 291 -12.57 -2.80 12.43
C ALA A 291 -12.06 -3.78 11.36
N LEU A 292 -12.80 -3.99 10.27
CA LEU A 292 -12.35 -4.85 9.16
C LEU A 292 -11.05 -4.35 8.52
N ALA A 293 -10.96 -3.05 8.22
CA ALA A 293 -9.74 -2.45 7.70
C ALA A 293 -8.57 -2.57 8.69
N GLY A 294 -8.82 -2.32 9.99
CA GLY A 294 -7.82 -2.44 11.04
C GLY A 294 -7.33 -3.88 11.25
N VAL A 295 -8.22 -4.87 11.17
CA VAL A 295 -7.86 -6.29 11.26
C VAL A 295 -7.04 -6.72 10.05
N ALA A 296 -7.45 -6.34 8.83
CA ALA A 296 -6.67 -6.64 7.62
C ALA A 296 -5.25 -6.00 7.69
N LEU A 297 -5.15 -4.76 8.16
CA LEU A 297 -3.87 -4.09 8.36
C LEU A 297 -3.02 -4.76 9.45
N SER A 298 -3.63 -5.19 10.56
CA SER A 298 -2.93 -5.92 11.63
C SER A 298 -2.41 -7.27 11.14
N MET A 299 -3.16 -7.97 10.29
CA MET A 299 -2.68 -9.18 9.63
C MET A 299 -1.49 -8.88 8.70
N SER A 300 -1.54 -7.75 7.97
CA SER A 300 -0.43 -7.32 7.10
C SER A 300 0.86 -7.13 7.91
N VAL A 301 0.78 -6.39 9.03
CA VAL A 301 1.90 -6.24 9.98
C VAL A 301 2.37 -7.61 10.48
N GLY A 302 1.44 -8.46 10.94
CA GLY A 302 1.75 -9.78 11.47
C GLY A 302 2.39 -10.74 10.47
N ALA A 303 2.06 -10.59 9.17
CA ALA A 303 2.69 -11.35 8.10
C ALA A 303 4.19 -11.06 7.97
N MET A 304 4.69 -9.91 8.43
CA MET A 304 6.11 -9.61 8.46
C MET A 304 6.71 -9.74 9.87
N ALA A 305 6.12 -9.02 10.83
CA ALA A 305 6.69 -8.76 12.16
C ALA A 305 6.83 -9.99 13.08
N LEU A 306 5.99 -11.02 12.88
CA LEU A 306 5.95 -12.18 13.78
C LEU A 306 7.04 -13.22 13.52
N ASN A 307 7.76 -13.14 12.40
CA ASN A 307 8.76 -14.15 12.03
C ASN A 307 9.83 -14.34 13.10
N ARG A 308 10.33 -13.24 13.66
CA ARG A 308 11.43 -13.26 14.62
C ARG A 308 11.06 -13.80 16.00
N SER A 309 9.78 -13.69 16.38
CA SER A 309 9.31 -13.99 17.74
C SER A 309 8.50 -15.27 17.86
N ALA A 310 7.83 -15.71 16.79
CA ALA A 310 6.85 -16.80 16.85
C ALA A 310 7.28 -18.07 16.08
N GLY A 311 8.21 -17.96 15.12
CA GLY A 311 8.46 -19.05 14.18
C GLY A 311 7.27 -19.32 13.22
N PRO A 312 7.44 -20.16 12.19
CA PRO A 312 6.46 -20.27 11.09
C PRO A 312 5.09 -20.83 11.51
N ALA A 313 5.07 -21.84 12.38
CA ALA A 313 3.85 -22.50 12.81
C ALA A 313 2.95 -21.59 13.66
N LEU A 314 3.51 -20.98 14.71
CA LEU A 314 2.76 -20.08 15.58
C LEU A 314 2.33 -18.82 14.83
N LYS A 315 3.18 -18.27 13.94
CA LYS A 315 2.80 -17.18 13.05
C LYS A 315 1.56 -17.52 12.23
N LEU A 316 1.55 -18.69 11.57
CA LEU A 316 0.41 -19.13 10.78
C LEU A 316 -0.85 -19.29 11.64
N SER A 317 -0.73 -19.86 12.84
CA SER A 317 -1.85 -19.98 13.78
C SER A 317 -2.40 -18.63 14.22
N ILE A 318 -1.54 -17.66 14.53
CA ILE A 318 -1.96 -16.29 14.89
C ILE A 318 -2.70 -15.66 13.70
N LEU A 319 -2.13 -15.71 12.49
CA LEU A 319 -2.75 -15.13 11.31
C LEU A 319 -4.08 -15.81 10.95
N ALA A 320 -4.19 -17.12 11.10
CA ALA A 320 -5.44 -17.85 10.92
C ALA A 320 -6.51 -17.45 11.95
N ALA A 321 -6.13 -17.26 13.22
CA ALA A 321 -7.05 -16.78 14.24
C ALA A 321 -7.55 -15.35 13.97
N VAL A 322 -6.65 -14.45 13.56
CA VAL A 322 -7.02 -13.08 13.19
C VAL A 322 -7.86 -13.06 11.91
N PHE A 323 -7.58 -13.95 10.95
CA PHE A 323 -8.41 -14.15 9.77
C PHE A 323 -9.83 -14.63 10.12
N LEU A 324 -9.99 -15.54 11.08
CA LEU A 324 -11.30 -15.96 11.55
C LEU A 324 -12.08 -14.79 12.15
N LEU A 325 -11.42 -13.93 12.93
CA LEU A 325 -12.03 -12.69 13.42
C LEU A 325 -12.47 -11.81 12.25
N PHE A 326 -11.63 -11.62 11.23
CA PHE A 326 -11.98 -10.89 10.02
C PHE A 326 -13.21 -11.49 9.33
N ALA A 327 -13.23 -12.81 9.11
CA ALA A 327 -14.33 -13.51 8.44
C ALA A 327 -15.64 -13.40 9.22
N LEU A 328 -15.61 -13.47 10.56
CA LEU A 328 -16.78 -13.29 11.42
C LEU A 328 -17.29 -11.84 11.41
N LEU A 329 -16.39 -10.86 11.52
CA LEU A 329 -16.75 -9.44 11.40
C LEU A 329 -17.33 -9.13 10.01
N TRP A 330 -16.83 -9.78 8.97
CA TRP A 330 -17.33 -9.62 7.62
C TRP A 330 -18.69 -10.30 7.44
N ALA A 331 -18.88 -11.51 7.97
CA ALA A 331 -20.14 -12.24 7.92
C ALA A 331 -21.29 -11.45 8.55
N THR A 332 -21.03 -10.78 9.66
CA THR A 332 -22.00 -9.93 10.36
C THR A 332 -22.31 -8.62 9.63
N ALA A 333 -21.46 -8.21 8.67
CA ALA A 333 -21.65 -6.98 7.89
C ALA A 333 -22.56 -7.18 6.66
N GLN A 334 -22.90 -8.43 6.34
CA GLN A 334 -23.43 -8.78 5.04
C GLN A 334 -24.87 -9.32 5.10
N GLY A 335 -25.64 -9.02 4.06
CA GLY A 335 -26.96 -9.59 3.84
C GLY A 335 -26.90 -11.09 3.51
N ALA A 336 -28.06 -11.76 3.59
CA ALA A 336 -28.17 -13.22 3.44
C ALA A 336 -27.51 -13.79 2.17
N ARG A 337 -27.46 -13.00 1.08
CA ARG A 337 -26.86 -13.35 -0.22
C ARG A 337 -25.37 -13.75 -0.14
N HIS A 338 -24.63 -13.24 0.83
CA HIS A 338 -23.18 -13.44 0.94
C HIS A 338 -22.77 -14.45 2.04
N ARG A 339 -23.74 -15.09 2.70
CA ARG A 339 -23.51 -16.11 3.73
C ARG A 339 -22.64 -17.29 3.28
N PRO A 340 -22.78 -17.85 2.05
CA PRO A 340 -21.93 -18.95 1.61
C PRO A 340 -20.44 -18.57 1.57
N LEU A 341 -20.12 -17.37 1.09
CA LEU A 341 -18.74 -16.87 1.01
C LEU A 341 -18.13 -16.65 2.40
N ALA A 342 -18.93 -16.13 3.34
CA ALA A 342 -18.53 -16.00 4.74
C ALA A 342 -18.24 -17.37 5.39
N LEU A 343 -19.11 -18.36 5.16
CA LEU A 343 -18.92 -19.72 5.66
C LEU A 343 -17.67 -20.37 5.06
N SER A 344 -17.44 -20.23 3.75
CA SER A 344 -16.22 -20.73 3.10
C SER A 344 -14.96 -20.10 3.67
N ALA A 345 -14.98 -18.79 3.97
CA ALA A 345 -13.86 -18.13 4.63
C ALA A 345 -13.64 -18.67 6.05
N ILE A 346 -14.69 -18.85 6.85
CA ILE A 346 -14.57 -19.43 8.20
C ILE A 346 -13.99 -20.84 8.13
N VAL A 347 -14.48 -21.69 7.22
CA VAL A 347 -13.97 -23.05 7.02
C VAL A 347 -12.49 -23.02 6.63
N LEU A 348 -12.10 -22.16 5.68
CA LEU A 348 -10.70 -22.00 5.31
C LEU A 348 -9.84 -21.61 6.51
N GLY A 349 -10.27 -20.64 7.31
CA GLY A 349 -9.54 -20.21 8.51
C GLY A 349 -9.36 -21.34 9.51
N VAL A 350 -10.39 -22.15 9.76
CA VAL A 350 -10.32 -23.32 10.65
C VAL A 350 -9.35 -24.37 10.10
N LEU A 351 -9.43 -24.68 8.81
CA LEU A 351 -8.53 -25.64 8.17
C LEU A 351 -7.06 -25.19 8.27
N VAL A 352 -6.78 -23.92 8.00
CA VAL A 352 -5.43 -23.35 8.11
C VAL A 352 -4.94 -23.33 9.57
N LEU A 353 -5.82 -23.03 10.54
CA LEU A 353 -5.49 -23.06 11.95
C LEU A 353 -5.10 -24.47 12.43
N LEU A 354 -5.74 -25.51 11.88
CA LEU A 354 -5.44 -26.91 12.17
C LEU A 354 -4.21 -27.42 11.43
N ALA A 355 -3.83 -26.80 10.30
CA ALA A 355 -2.76 -27.27 9.44
C ALA A 355 -1.43 -27.50 10.18
N PRO A 356 -0.90 -26.60 11.03
CA PRO A 356 0.36 -26.84 11.76
C PRO A 356 0.41 -28.14 12.58
N ARG A 357 -0.74 -28.64 13.03
CA ARG A 357 -0.82 -29.89 13.81
C ARG A 357 -0.64 -31.15 12.95
N VAL A 358 -0.75 -31.01 11.64
CA VAL A 358 -0.62 -32.10 10.66
C VAL A 358 0.81 -32.17 10.08
N GLY A 359 1.74 -31.37 10.61
CA GLY A 359 3.14 -31.32 10.18
C GLY A 359 3.39 -30.83 8.74
N PRO A 360 2.64 -29.87 8.18
CA PRO A 360 2.89 -29.36 6.83
C PRO A 360 4.30 -28.80 6.76
N GLY A 361 5.03 -29.15 5.70
CA GLY A 361 6.36 -28.61 5.46
C GLY A 361 6.35 -27.09 5.35
N PHE A 362 7.52 -26.47 5.56
CA PHE A 362 7.70 -25.01 5.54
C PHE A 362 7.13 -24.33 4.28
N LEU A 363 7.20 -24.99 3.12
CA LEU A 363 6.59 -24.53 1.86
C LEU A 363 5.07 -24.34 1.97
N ALA A 364 4.38 -25.34 2.54
CA ALA A 364 2.93 -25.30 2.70
C ALA A 364 2.51 -24.21 3.68
N MET A 365 3.26 -23.98 4.77
CA MET A 365 2.95 -22.91 5.72
C MET A 365 2.96 -21.51 5.08
N ASN A 366 3.96 -21.21 4.25
CA ASN A 366 4.04 -19.92 3.56
C ASN A 366 2.95 -19.77 2.49
N GLY A 367 2.61 -20.85 1.76
CA GLY A 367 1.52 -20.84 0.80
C GLY A 367 0.15 -20.60 1.44
N LEU A 368 -0.12 -21.23 2.59
CA LEU A 368 -1.39 -21.08 3.33
C LEU A 368 -1.61 -19.64 3.81
N MET A 369 -0.57 -18.95 4.27
CA MET A 369 -0.68 -17.55 4.68
C MET A 369 -1.09 -16.64 3.51
N LEU A 370 -0.53 -16.85 2.32
CA LEU A 370 -0.91 -16.07 1.15
C LEU A 370 -2.34 -16.40 0.67
N LEU A 371 -2.80 -17.63 0.84
CA LEU A 371 -4.20 -17.98 0.60
C LEU A 371 -5.15 -17.22 1.54
N LEU A 372 -4.79 -17.05 2.82
CA LEU A 372 -5.57 -16.21 3.75
C LEU A 372 -5.60 -14.75 3.29
N ALA A 373 -4.46 -14.21 2.86
CA ALA A 373 -4.37 -12.84 2.34
C ALA A 373 -5.25 -12.64 1.10
N LEU A 374 -5.21 -13.57 0.14
CA LEU A 374 -6.07 -13.54 -1.05
C LEU A 374 -7.54 -13.65 -0.71
N ALA A 375 -7.91 -14.52 0.25
CA ALA A 375 -9.28 -14.62 0.73
C ALA A 375 -9.76 -13.30 1.35
N CYS A 376 -8.95 -12.66 2.20
CA CYS A 376 -9.21 -11.31 2.70
C CYS A 376 -9.45 -10.31 1.57
N PHE A 377 -8.60 -10.31 0.55
CA PHE A 377 -8.72 -9.39 -0.58
C PHE A 377 -9.97 -9.65 -1.43
N VAL A 378 -10.39 -10.91 -1.59
CA VAL A 378 -11.66 -11.28 -2.25
C VAL A 378 -12.86 -10.81 -1.44
N LEU A 379 -12.84 -10.97 -0.11
CA LEU A 379 -13.91 -10.49 0.77
C LEU A 379 -13.99 -8.96 0.81
N ALA A 380 -12.84 -8.28 0.82
CA ALA A 380 -12.73 -6.83 0.96
C ALA A 380 -13.45 -6.05 -0.15
N GLY A 381 -13.44 -6.55 -1.39
CA GLY A 381 -14.13 -5.88 -2.50
C GLY A 381 -15.46 -6.53 -2.91
N ALA A 382 -16.00 -7.45 -2.11
CA ALA A 382 -17.39 -7.85 -2.29
C ALA A 382 -18.31 -6.72 -1.75
N PRO A 383 -19.37 -6.34 -2.47
CA PRO A 383 -20.25 -5.25 -2.06
C PRO A 383 -20.85 -5.55 -0.68
N VAL A 384 -20.70 -4.61 0.26
CA VAL A 384 -21.40 -4.66 1.55
C VAL A 384 -22.86 -4.30 1.33
N ALA A 385 -23.80 -5.05 1.91
CA ALA A 385 -25.24 -4.91 1.68
C ALA A 385 -25.77 -3.46 1.74
N GLU A 386 -25.27 -2.64 2.67
CA GLU A 386 -25.61 -1.21 2.80
C GLU A 386 -25.31 -0.38 1.52
N GLY A 387 -24.27 -0.76 0.76
CA GLY A 387 -23.89 -0.10 -0.49
C GLY A 387 -24.65 -0.63 -1.72
N ALA A 388 -25.22 -1.84 -1.64
CA ALA A 388 -26.08 -2.37 -2.69
C ALA A 388 -27.44 -1.66 -2.67
N GLU A 389 -28.05 -1.52 -1.48
CA GLU A 389 -29.31 -0.77 -1.32
C GLU A 389 -29.15 0.72 -1.68
N ALA A 390 -28.01 1.34 -1.36
CA ALA A 390 -27.75 2.73 -1.74
C ALA A 390 -27.55 2.89 -3.27
N ARG A 391 -26.87 1.95 -3.94
CA ARG A 391 -26.73 1.96 -5.41
C ARG A 391 -28.05 1.68 -6.11
N GLU A 392 -28.87 0.79 -5.57
CA GLU A 392 -30.22 0.49 -6.07
C GLU A 392 -31.14 1.70 -5.92
N LYS A 393 -31.11 2.40 -4.78
CA LYS A 393 -31.85 3.66 -4.58
C LYS A 393 -31.39 4.78 -5.51
N VAL A 394 -30.08 4.90 -5.78
CA VAL A 394 -29.54 5.91 -6.71
C VAL A 394 -29.89 5.57 -8.17
N ALA A 395 -29.86 4.28 -8.55
CA ALA A 395 -30.27 3.84 -9.88
C ALA A 395 -31.77 4.10 -10.12
N VAL A 396 -32.62 3.75 -9.15
CA VAL A 396 -34.07 4.00 -9.21
C VAL A 396 -34.40 5.50 -9.23
N ALA A 397 -33.63 6.32 -8.52
CA ALA A 397 -33.77 7.79 -8.55
C ALA A 397 -33.30 8.41 -9.88
N SER A 398 -32.42 7.75 -10.64
CA SER A 398 -31.99 8.20 -11.97
C SER A 398 -32.91 7.75 -13.11
N GLU A 399 -33.74 6.71 -12.86
CA GLU A 399 -34.74 6.21 -13.81
C GLU A 399 -36.12 6.85 -13.64
N THR A 400 -36.33 7.63 -12.57
CA THR A 400 -37.56 8.40 -12.39
C THR A 400 -37.47 9.70 -13.18
N PRO A 401 -38.28 9.89 -14.24
CA PRO A 401 -38.27 11.13 -15.01
C PRO A 401 -38.69 12.29 -14.09
N PRO A 402 -38.09 13.49 -14.25
CA PRO A 402 -38.48 14.65 -13.48
C PRO A 402 -39.99 14.92 -13.68
N PRO A 403 -40.71 15.36 -12.63
CA PRO A 403 -42.13 15.70 -12.77
C PRO A 403 -42.27 16.75 -13.87
N ALA A 404 -43.24 16.53 -14.77
CA ALA A 404 -43.50 17.43 -15.88
C ALA A 404 -43.72 18.85 -15.34
N PRO A 405 -43.14 19.89 -15.98
CA PRO A 405 -43.38 21.25 -15.58
C PRO A 405 -44.87 21.53 -15.66
N THR A 406 -45.46 21.93 -14.55
CA THR A 406 -46.83 22.42 -14.48
C THR A 406 -46.88 23.72 -15.29
N GLU A 407 -47.68 23.72 -16.36
CA GLU A 407 -47.98 24.92 -17.13
C GLU A 407 -48.73 25.92 -16.23
N GLU A 408 -48.01 26.89 -15.68
CA GLU A 408 -48.64 28.10 -15.13
C GLU A 408 -48.95 29.06 -16.29
N ASN A 409 -50.25 29.26 -16.49
CA ASN A 409 -50.84 30.18 -17.44
C ASN A 409 -50.38 31.64 -17.27
N GLY A 410 -49.83 32.20 -18.35
CA GLY A 410 -50.28 33.48 -18.92
C GLY A 410 -49.85 34.81 -18.28
N ALA A 411 -48.95 35.53 -18.97
CA ALA A 411 -49.10 36.97 -19.28
C ALA A 411 -48.08 37.41 -20.37
N PRO A 412 -48.49 38.19 -21.40
CA PRO A 412 -47.58 38.62 -22.46
C PRO A 412 -46.77 39.86 -22.05
N ALA A 413 -45.46 39.81 -22.26
CA ALA A 413 -44.54 40.92 -22.04
C ALA A 413 -44.70 41.99 -23.14
N SER A 414 -45.01 43.22 -22.71
CA SER A 414 -44.95 44.43 -23.52
C SER A 414 -43.50 44.82 -23.83
N ARG A 415 -43.21 45.11 -25.11
CA ARG A 415 -41.94 45.70 -25.58
C ARG A 415 -41.79 47.14 -25.08
N PRO A 416 -40.60 47.58 -24.63
CA PRO A 416 -40.27 48.99 -24.64
C PRO A 416 -39.58 49.37 -25.96
N ALA A 417 -40.08 50.45 -26.56
CA ALA A 417 -39.46 51.18 -27.65
C ALA A 417 -38.13 51.79 -27.20
N GLY A 418 -37.12 51.76 -28.07
CA GLY A 418 -35.86 52.49 -27.85
C GLY A 418 -36.05 54.01 -28.01
N PRO A 419 -35.10 54.83 -27.51
CA PRO A 419 -34.99 56.21 -27.92
C PRO A 419 -33.93 56.37 -29.01
N SER A 420 -34.33 57.10 -30.05
CA SER A 420 -33.50 57.81 -31.00
C SER A 420 -32.67 58.91 -30.33
N LEU A 421 -31.36 58.93 -30.60
CA LEU A 421 -30.59 60.09 -31.09
C LEU A 421 -29.19 59.63 -31.52
#